data_AF-A0A3B5Z5D4-F1
#
_entry.id   AF-A0A3B5Z5D4-F1
#
_cell.length_a   1.000
_cell.length_b   1.000
_cell.length_c   1.000
_cell.angle_alpha   90.00
_cell.angle_beta   90.00
_cell.angle_gamma   90.00
#
_symmetry.space_group_name_H-M   'P 1'
#
loop_
_entity.id
_entity.type
_entity.pdbx_description
1 polymer ?
#
loop_
_entity_poly.entity_id
_entity_poly.type
_entity_poly.pdbx_seq_one_letter_code
_entity_poly.pdbx_strand_id
1 'polypeptide(L)' 'MIVLVVRGAAASSGEPHCCVDHHVWGKALENKGCKREEEEDECDAWCQSACRGGECKRRHSLHYCHCYC' A
#
# COMPACT_ATOMS: atom_id res chain seq x y z
N MET A 1 -30.72 -14.47 21.92
CA MET A 1 -29.52 -14.61 21.08
C MET A 1 -28.76 -13.29 21.15
N ILE A 2 -27.56 -13.28 21.74
CA ILE A 2 -26.77 -12.05 21.89
C ILE A 2 -26.04 -11.80 20.56
N VAL A 3 -26.35 -10.67 19.91
CA VAL A 3 -25.66 -10.22 18.70
C VAL A 3 -24.35 -9.55 19.12
N LEU A 4 -23.26 -10.31 19.05
CA LEU A 4 -21.91 -9.78 19.19
C LEU A 4 -21.49 -9.18 17.84
N VAL A 5 -21.86 -7.93 17.59
CA VAL A 5 -21.21 -7.12 16.56
C VAL A 5 -19.88 -6.65 17.12
N VAL A 6 -18.85 -7.48 16.98
CA VAL A 6 -17.46 -7.05 17.11
C VAL A 6 -17.16 -6.16 15.91
N ARG A 7 -17.34 -4.85 16.10
CA ARG A 7 -16.73 -3.83 15.25
C ARG A 7 -15.25 -3.77 15.62
N GLY A 8 -14.49 -4.72 15.11
CA GLY A 8 -13.04 -4.62 15.10
C GLY A 8 -12.65 -3.53 14.12
N ALA A 9 -12.58 -2.27 14.57
CA ALA A 9 -11.70 -1.32 13.92
C ALA A 9 -10.29 -1.81 14.25
N ALA A 10 -9.66 -2.53 13.31
CA ALA A 10 -8.24 -2.79 13.37
C ALA A 10 -7.56 -1.42 13.34
N ALA A 11 -7.29 -0.86 14.51
CA ALA A 11 -6.28 0.16 14.67
C ALA A 11 -4.96 -0.57 14.35
N SER A 12 -4.63 -0.61 13.06
CA SER A 12 -3.30 -1.02 12.64
C SER A 12 -2.36 -0.03 13.28
N SER A 13 -1.66 -0.48 14.32
CA SER A 13 -0.52 0.24 14.88
C SER A 13 0.69 0.18 13.93
N GLY A 14 0.47 -0.16 12.66
CA GLY A 14 1.49 -0.51 11.67
C GLY A 14 2.02 0.71 10.94
N GLU A 15 3.29 0.64 10.62
CA GLU A 15 4.15 1.60 9.93
C GLU A 15 3.45 2.70 9.09
N PRO A 16 4.00 3.94 9.06
CA PRO A 16 3.36 5.14 8.51
C PRO A 16 3.02 5.12 7.00
N HIS A 17 3.23 4.00 6.31
CA HIS A 17 3.04 3.86 4.87
C HIS A 17 1.94 2.86 4.47
N CYS A 18 1.30 2.13 5.40
CA CYS A 18 0.19 1.22 5.07
C CYS A 18 -1.17 1.95 4.91
N CYS A 19 -2.04 1.46 4.03
CA CYS A 19 -3.33 2.07 3.64
C CYS A 19 -3.22 3.46 2.99
N VAL A 20 -2.13 3.73 2.28
CA VAL A 20 -1.86 5.03 1.65
C VAL A 20 -1.38 4.83 0.21
N ASP A 21 -1.78 5.74 -0.68
CA ASP A 21 -1.25 5.84 -2.03
C ASP A 21 0.07 6.63 -2.03
N HIS A 22 1.17 5.98 -2.41
CA HIS A 22 2.49 6.59 -2.51
C HIS A 22 2.85 6.87 -3.96
N HIS A 23 2.92 8.16 -4.31
CA HIS A 23 3.41 8.57 -5.63
C HIS A 23 4.92 8.35 -5.77
N VAL A 24 5.64 8.34 -4.66
CA VAL A 24 7.08 8.13 -4.59
C VAL A 24 7.35 7.12 -3.49
N TRP A 25 8.00 6.02 -3.82
CA TRP A 25 8.16 4.87 -2.93
C TRP A 25 9.48 4.12 -3.23
N GLY A 26 9.77 3.05 -2.48
CA GLY A 26 11.02 2.26 -2.61
C GLY A 26 12.20 2.81 -1.79
N LYS A 27 13.38 2.20 -1.97
CA LYS A 27 14.60 2.70 -1.31
C LYS A 27 15.08 3.98 -2.00
N ALA A 28 15.39 5.01 -1.22
CA ALA A 28 15.87 6.31 -1.69
C ALA A 28 14.92 7.13 -2.59
N LEU A 29 13.59 6.87 -2.57
CA LEU A 29 12.60 7.63 -3.34
C LEU A 29 12.83 7.59 -4.87
N GLU A 30 13.48 6.52 -5.36
CA GLU A 30 13.87 6.40 -6.77
C GLU A 30 12.68 6.09 -7.69
N ASN A 31 11.63 5.46 -7.17
CA ASN A 31 10.47 5.06 -7.96
C ASN A 31 9.38 6.15 -7.91
N LYS A 32 9.16 6.83 -9.03
CA LYS A 32 8.03 7.76 -9.24
C LYS A 32 6.87 7.05 -9.91
N GLY A 33 5.97 6.54 -9.09
CA GLY A 33 4.83 5.72 -9.49
C GLY A 33 5.25 4.30 -9.85
N CYS A 34 4.37 3.58 -10.55
CA CYS A 34 4.69 2.31 -11.20
C CYS A 34 4.21 2.38 -12.64
N LYS A 35 5.08 2.85 -13.54
CA LYS A 35 4.78 3.01 -14.96
C LYS A 35 5.07 1.75 -15.77
N ARG A 36 5.99 0.92 -15.28
CA ARG A 36 6.36 -0.39 -15.83
C ARG A 36 5.79 -1.49 -14.97
N GLU A 37 5.48 -2.62 -15.62
CA GLU A 37 5.00 -3.84 -14.94
C GLU A 37 6.02 -4.34 -13.90
N GLU A 38 7.32 -4.15 -14.19
CA GLU A 38 8.44 -4.46 -13.27
C GLU A 38 8.32 -3.73 -11.92
N GLU A 39 7.73 -2.53 -11.92
CA GLU A 39 7.56 -1.70 -10.73
C GLU A 39 6.34 -2.16 -9.89
N GLU A 40 5.49 -3.07 -10.40
CA GLU A 40 4.36 -3.64 -9.65
C GLU A 40 4.83 -4.67 -8.62
N ASP A 41 5.68 -5.61 -9.03
CA ASP A 41 6.30 -6.57 -8.12
C ASP A 41 7.17 -5.87 -7.06
N GLU A 42 7.87 -4.80 -7.45
CA GLU A 42 8.65 -3.98 -6.53
C GLU A 42 7.76 -3.23 -5.52
N CYS A 43 6.60 -2.71 -5.95
CA CYS A 43 5.64 -2.04 -5.09
C CYS A 43 5.08 -3.00 -4.05
N ASP A 44 4.69 -4.20 -4.49
CA ASP A 44 4.22 -5.25 -3.60
C ASP A 44 5.31 -5.64 -2.60
N ALA A 45 6.53 -5.93 -3.06
CA ALA A 45 7.66 -6.30 -2.18
C ALA A 45 8.02 -5.19 -1.18
N TRP A 46 7.96 -3.92 -1.60
CA TRP A 46 8.17 -2.77 -0.73
C TRP A 46 7.11 -2.70 0.36
N CYS A 47 5.84 -2.81 -0.01
CA CYS A 47 4.73 -2.83 0.93
C CYS A 47 4.74 -4.07 1.83
N GLN A 48 5.08 -5.26 1.32
CA GLN A 48 5.11 -6.52 2.10
C GLN A 48 6.11 -6.50 3.26
N SER A 49 7.11 -5.60 3.24
CA SER A 49 8.06 -5.46 4.34
C SER A 49 7.42 -4.97 5.64
N ALA A 50 6.26 -4.32 5.58
CA ALA A 50 5.61 -3.64 6.70
C ALA A 50 4.05 -3.72 6.68
N CYS A 51 3.49 -4.02 5.52
CA CYS A 51 2.07 -3.99 5.20
C CYS A 51 1.65 -5.34 4.58
N ARG A 52 0.37 -5.48 4.22
CA ARG A 52 -0.18 -6.73 3.68
C ARG A 52 0.21 -7.05 2.23
N GLY A 53 1.01 -6.17 1.61
CA GLY A 53 1.28 -6.14 0.19
C GLY A 53 0.85 -4.82 -0.44
N GLY A 54 1.14 -4.68 -1.73
CA GLY A 54 0.96 -3.44 -2.49
C GLY A 54 0.48 -3.68 -3.90
N GLU A 55 -0.23 -2.71 -4.46
CA GLU A 55 -0.65 -2.74 -5.86
C GLU A 55 -0.48 -1.37 -6.50
N CYS A 56 -0.09 -1.36 -7.76
CA CYS A 56 0.06 -0.14 -8.52
C CYS A 56 -1.28 0.36 -9.07
N LYS A 57 -1.69 1.54 -8.62
CA LYS A 57 -2.95 2.18 -9.02
C LYS A 57 -2.72 3.43 -9.83
N ARG A 58 -3.54 3.59 -10.86
CA ARG A 58 -3.61 4.83 -11.63
C ARG A 58 -4.69 5.75 -11.07
N ARG A 59 -4.32 6.98 -10.71
CA ARG A 59 -5.22 8.05 -10.25
C ARG A 59 -4.85 9.33 -10.98
N HIS A 60 -5.81 9.99 -11.63
CA HIS A 60 -5.59 11.26 -12.36
C HIS A 60 -4.36 11.25 -13.29
N SER A 61 -4.20 10.17 -14.07
CA SER A 61 -3.06 9.95 -15.00
C SER A 61 -1.68 9.80 -14.33
N LEU A 62 -1.62 9.80 -13.00
CA LEU A 62 -0.43 9.46 -12.22
C LEU A 62 -0.53 8.04 -11.71
N HIS A 63 0.63 7.42 -11.51
CA HIS A 63 0.75 6.05 -11.00
C HIS A 63 1.18 6.14 -9.54
N TYR A 64 0.56 5.35 -8.68
CA TYR A 64 0.81 5.31 -7.24
C TYR A 64 0.98 3.87 -6.81
N CYS A 65 1.87 3.61 -5.86
CA CYS A 65 1.93 2.34 -5.15
C CYS A 65 0.99 2.42 -3.94
N HIS A 66 -0.05 1.60 -3.92
CA HIS A 66 -1.00 1.54 -2.82
C HIS A 66 -0.64 0.38 -1.90
N CYS A 67 -0.17 0.65 -0.69
CA CYS A 67 0.06 -0.40 0.31
C CYS A 67 -1.24 -0.73 1.04
N TYR A 68 -1.59 -2.02 1.15
CA TYR A 68 -2.77 -2.48 1.87
C TYR A 68 -2.51 -2.72 3.36
N CYS A 69 -3.53 -2.49 4.18
CA CYS A 69 -3.66 -3.12 5.50
C CYS A 69 -4.45 -4.45 5.37
#